data_AF-A0A1I5SYB2-F1
#
_entry.id   AF-A0A1I5SYB2-F1
#
_cell.length_a   1.000
_cell.length_b   1.000
_cell.length_c   1.000
_cell.angle_alpha   90.00
_cell.angle_beta   90.00
_cell.angle_gamma   90.00
#
_symmetry.space_group_name_H-M   'P 1'
#
loop_
_entity.id
_entity.type
_entity.pdbx_description
1 polymer ?
#
loop_
_entity_poly.entity_id
_entity_poly.type
_entity_poly.pdbx_seq_one_letter_code
_entity_poly.pdbx_strand_id
1 'polypeptide(L)'
;MRNNGGKPEVMKFLFTFLLGCSLLPVFAQQPQFTLRRITLPKEVASADNQFSGLFISTGTLFLMSESRLQDHAEGKLYAVSLTDVDRQLTDSTYALPFQKLSLLNLAVLQAKINAAGQRYEGLEALLIDGEVVYLTVETDTPSPNGYLLKGALRGDAVVLDTAFCVPLPKPVAADGSHIYNAGFEALAKSGKRLFAFFEYNSFPGNNYAYEFNKRQRTSFRTPRKRQVAQLPFRLTDVTAGKKNHFTAINYFFQGGGDDAVYRTPAGDLDNAKLIQQNGTYRSYSRLLDLEWKGKKFTWRPLWEFPEQYWGYNWEGIAAYRGGYFLVNDKYTPQRPYVTTLIYLQRVP
;
A
#
# COMPACT_ATOMS: atom_id res chain seq x y z
N MET A 1 83.01 -37.69 -22.14
CA MET A 1 81.71 -37.22 -21.62
C MET A 1 80.69 -38.29 -21.95
N ARG A 2 80.02 -38.85 -20.94
CA ARG A 2 79.36 -40.17 -21.00
C ARG A 2 77.99 -40.14 -21.68
N ASN A 3 77.78 -41.24 -22.39
CA ASN A 3 76.72 -41.65 -23.30
C ASN A 3 75.46 -42.22 -22.60
N ASN A 4 74.34 -42.16 -23.34
CA ASN A 4 73.28 -43.17 -23.49
C ASN A 4 72.43 -43.70 -22.31
N GLY A 5 71.11 -43.59 -22.50
CA GLY A 5 70.26 -44.77 -22.74
C GLY A 5 69.38 -45.26 -21.59
N GLY A 6 68.07 -45.43 -21.86
CA GLY A 6 67.17 -46.29 -21.07
C GLY A 6 65.71 -45.80 -20.93
N LYS A 7 64.81 -46.35 -21.75
CA LYS A 7 63.35 -46.51 -21.49
C LYS A 7 63.11 -47.90 -20.82
N PRO A 8 61.89 -48.37 -20.47
CA PRO A 8 60.57 -47.74 -20.20
C PRO A 8 59.86 -48.30 -18.92
N GLU A 9 58.67 -47.79 -18.53
CA GLU A 9 57.53 -48.55 -17.91
C GLU A 9 56.32 -47.58 -17.71
N VAL A 10 55.17 -47.73 -18.40
CA VAL A 10 53.94 -48.52 -18.12
C VAL A 10 53.02 -47.99 -16.99
N MET A 11 51.78 -47.67 -17.40
CA MET A 11 50.50 -47.59 -16.66
C MET A 11 50.30 -46.52 -15.56
N LYS A 12 49.34 -45.61 -15.80
CA LYS A 12 47.99 -45.69 -15.21
C LYS A 12 47.08 -44.59 -15.78
N PHE A 13 46.04 -45.00 -16.50
CA PHE A 13 44.82 -44.22 -16.70
C PHE A 13 44.20 -43.95 -15.32
N LEU A 14 43.98 -42.69 -14.94
CA LEU A 14 43.20 -42.36 -13.75
C LEU A 14 42.38 -41.08 -13.95
N PHE A 15 41.06 -41.31 -14.04
CA PHE A 15 39.98 -40.47 -13.55
C PHE A 15 39.77 -39.06 -14.13
N THR A 16 38.93 -39.02 -15.16
CA THR A 16 38.02 -37.91 -15.44
C THR A 16 36.90 -37.93 -14.39
N PHE A 17 36.87 -36.98 -13.45
CA PHE A 17 35.68 -36.71 -12.64
C PHE A 17 35.61 -35.23 -12.25
N LEU A 18 34.38 -34.71 -12.26
CA LEU A 18 33.89 -33.43 -11.71
C LEU A 18 34.18 -32.15 -12.49
N LEU A 19 33.14 -31.64 -13.16
CA LEU A 19 32.38 -30.47 -12.67
C LEU A 19 31.15 -30.23 -13.55
N GLY A 20 30.17 -31.13 -13.44
CA GLY A 20 28.79 -30.82 -13.79
C GLY A 20 28.16 -30.04 -12.64
N CYS A 21 28.46 -28.73 -12.55
CA CYS A 21 27.66 -27.84 -11.72
C CYS A 21 26.30 -27.65 -12.40
N SER A 22 25.35 -28.52 -12.06
CA SER A 22 23.93 -28.30 -12.30
C SER A 22 23.53 -27.03 -11.57
N LEU A 23 23.47 -25.92 -12.32
CA LEU A 23 22.79 -24.70 -11.94
C LEU A 23 21.29 -25.01 -11.87
N LEU A 24 20.85 -25.61 -10.76
CA LEU A 24 19.43 -25.64 -10.46
C LEU A 24 18.98 -24.19 -10.24
N PRO A 25 17.96 -23.70 -10.95
CA PRO A 25 17.39 -22.40 -10.67
C PRO A 25 16.86 -22.44 -9.24
N VAL A 26 17.46 -21.66 -8.36
CA VAL A 26 16.91 -21.37 -7.03
C VAL A 26 15.62 -20.60 -7.29
N PHE A 27 14.49 -21.33 -7.36
CA PHE A 27 13.19 -20.71 -7.22
C PHE A 27 13.17 -20.12 -5.81
N ALA A 28 13.35 -18.80 -5.71
CA ALA A 28 13.26 -18.10 -4.45
C ALA A 28 11.88 -18.39 -3.86
N GLN A 29 11.85 -19.14 -2.76
CA GLN A 29 10.62 -19.49 -2.08
C GLN A 29 9.92 -18.20 -1.63
N GLN A 30 8.64 -18.06 -1.97
CA GLN A 30 7.84 -16.91 -1.54
C GLN A 30 7.87 -16.83 -0.01
N PRO A 31 8.05 -15.64 0.58
CA PRO A 31 8.09 -15.48 2.03
C PRO A 31 6.79 -16.02 2.64
N GLN A 32 6.92 -16.74 3.74
CA GLN A 32 5.78 -17.25 4.48
C GLN A 32 5.48 -16.31 5.66
N PHE A 33 4.20 -16.07 5.91
CA PHE A 33 3.73 -15.27 7.02
C PHE A 33 2.73 -16.06 7.85
N THR A 34 2.81 -15.90 9.17
CA THR A 34 1.73 -16.27 10.10
C THR A 34 0.91 -15.04 10.43
N LEU A 35 -0.41 -15.18 10.43
CA LEU A 35 -1.32 -14.07 10.71
C LEU A 35 -1.68 -14.06 12.19
N ARG A 36 -1.58 -12.89 12.82
CA ARG A 36 -1.93 -12.66 14.22
C ARG A 36 -2.88 -11.48 14.33
N ARG A 37 -4.03 -11.66 14.98
CA ARG A 37 -4.97 -10.56 15.22
C ARG A 37 -4.50 -9.71 16.40
N ILE A 38 -4.60 -8.39 16.26
CA ILE A 38 -4.43 -7.41 17.33
C ILE A 38 -5.83 -7.02 17.82
N THR A 39 -6.06 -7.13 19.12
CA THR A 39 -7.33 -6.75 19.74
C THR A 39 -7.35 -5.23 19.93
N LEU A 40 -8.08 -4.55 19.06
CA LEU A 40 -8.28 -3.10 19.13
C LEU A 40 -9.24 -2.72 20.27
N PRO A 41 -9.00 -1.60 20.97
CA PRO A 41 -9.97 -1.01 21.90
C PRO A 41 -11.29 -0.69 21.17
N LYS A 42 -12.41 -0.74 21.89
CA LYS A 42 -13.76 -0.59 21.31
C LYS A 42 -13.91 0.64 20.40
N GLU A 43 -13.36 1.78 20.81
CA GLU A 43 -13.40 3.02 20.02
C GLU A 43 -12.65 2.85 18.68
N VAL A 44 -11.45 2.27 18.71
CA VAL A 44 -10.61 2.04 17.52
C VAL A 44 -11.18 0.92 16.65
N ALA A 45 -11.82 -0.09 17.24
CA ALA A 45 -12.45 -1.21 16.52
C ALA A 45 -13.77 -0.82 15.82
N SER A 46 -14.30 0.38 16.07
CA SER A 46 -15.59 0.81 15.52
C SER A 46 -15.53 0.91 13.99
N ALA A 47 -16.51 0.29 13.34
CA ALA A 47 -16.74 0.39 11.89
C ALA A 47 -16.96 1.83 11.42
N ASP A 48 -17.38 2.75 12.30
CA ASP A 48 -17.60 4.16 11.95
C ASP A 48 -16.27 4.89 11.69
N ASN A 49 -15.14 4.33 12.11
CA ASN A 49 -13.84 4.97 11.86
C ASN A 49 -13.43 4.94 10.39
N GLN A 50 -13.78 3.87 9.66
CA GLN A 50 -13.41 3.66 8.25
C GLN A 50 -11.94 3.98 7.99
N PHE A 51 -11.02 3.12 8.41
CA PHE A 51 -9.60 3.42 8.23
C PHE A 51 -9.18 3.40 6.76
N SER A 52 -8.39 4.39 6.36
CA SER A 52 -7.88 4.58 5.00
C SER A 52 -6.38 4.86 4.98
N GLY A 53 -5.66 4.48 6.04
CA GLY A 53 -4.21 4.61 6.06
C GLY A 53 -3.57 4.11 7.34
N LEU A 54 -2.42 3.46 7.18
CA LEU A 54 -1.63 2.93 8.28
C LEU A 54 -0.17 3.35 8.12
N PHE A 55 0.45 3.85 9.18
CA PHE A 55 1.85 4.27 9.08
C PHE A 55 2.63 4.06 10.37
N ILE A 56 3.91 3.70 10.28
CA ILE A 56 4.80 3.64 11.44
C ILE A 56 5.78 4.81 11.41
N SER A 57 5.83 5.57 12.51
CA SER A 57 6.84 6.61 12.73
C SER A 57 7.27 6.65 14.19
N THR A 58 8.58 6.72 14.43
CA THR A 58 9.19 6.91 15.76
C THR A 58 8.64 6.00 16.86
N GLY A 59 8.49 4.70 16.58
CA GLY A 59 8.01 3.73 17.58
C GLY A 59 6.49 3.69 17.77
N THR A 60 5.73 4.39 16.93
CA THR A 60 4.27 4.49 17.00
C THR A 60 3.64 3.99 15.70
N LEU A 61 2.57 3.20 15.82
CA LEU A 61 1.65 2.85 14.75
C LEU A 61 0.51 3.86 14.72
N PHE A 62 0.33 4.52 13.58
CA PHE A 62 -0.72 5.49 13.33
C PHE A 62 -1.79 4.90 12.41
N LEU A 63 -3.05 5.03 12.80
CA LEU A 63 -4.23 4.61 12.03
C LEU A 63 -5.04 5.86 11.69
N MET A 64 -5.26 6.14 10.41
CA MET A 64 -6.00 7.32 9.94
C MET A 64 -7.43 6.95 9.56
N SER A 65 -8.41 7.68 10.11
CA SER A 65 -9.79 7.60 9.66
C SER A 65 -9.99 8.29 8.30
N GLU A 66 -10.87 7.77 7.46
CA GLU A 66 -11.25 8.35 6.16
C GLU A 66 -11.98 9.68 6.31
N SER A 67 -12.61 9.97 7.46
CA SER A 67 -13.30 11.26 7.68
C SER A 67 -14.37 11.57 6.60
N ARG A 68 -15.14 10.55 6.21
CA ARG A 68 -16.12 10.67 5.12
C ARG A 68 -17.14 11.77 5.34
N LEU A 69 -17.35 12.58 4.31
CA LEU A 69 -18.33 13.66 4.31
C LEU A 69 -19.76 13.14 4.51
N GLN A 70 -20.12 12.09 3.79
CA GLN A 70 -21.48 11.51 3.82
C GLN A 70 -21.89 10.93 5.18
N ASP A 71 -20.90 10.52 5.98
CA ASP A 71 -21.11 9.95 7.31
C ASP A 71 -20.95 10.99 8.42
N HIS A 72 -20.66 12.25 8.07
CA HIS A 72 -20.26 13.30 9.02
C HIS A 72 -19.15 12.85 9.98
N ALA A 73 -18.23 12.01 9.49
CA ALA A 73 -17.21 11.39 10.31
C ALA A 73 -16.10 12.39 10.65
N GLU A 74 -15.65 12.34 11.91
CA GLU A 74 -14.53 13.15 12.39
C GLU A 74 -13.21 12.67 11.79
N GLY A 75 -12.42 13.61 11.27
CA GLY A 75 -11.04 13.35 10.84
C GLY A 75 -10.08 13.29 12.02
N LYS A 76 -9.46 12.12 12.21
CA LYS A 76 -8.58 11.82 13.33
C LYS A 76 -7.51 10.78 12.96
N LEU A 77 -6.45 10.77 13.74
CA LEU A 77 -5.51 9.66 13.79
C LEU A 77 -5.62 8.98 15.15
N TYR A 78 -5.50 7.66 15.20
CA TYR A 78 -5.15 6.97 16.44
C TYR A 78 -3.67 6.63 16.42
N ALA A 79 -3.01 6.81 17.55
CA ALA A 79 -1.63 6.46 17.77
C ALA A 79 -1.54 5.37 18.83
N VAL A 80 -0.80 4.31 18.51
CA VAL A 80 -0.54 3.18 19.41
C VAL A 80 0.97 2.94 19.46
N SER A 81 1.51 2.78 20.66
CA SER A 81 2.93 2.45 20.84
C SER A 81 3.24 1.05 20.31
N LEU A 82 4.31 0.90 19.53
CA LEU A 82 4.76 -0.41 19.04
C LEU A 82 5.21 -1.33 20.17
N THR A 83 5.67 -0.77 21.30
CA THR A 83 5.98 -1.54 22.51
C THR A 83 4.72 -2.19 23.09
N ASP A 84 3.60 -1.47 23.07
CA ASP A 84 2.32 -1.98 23.57
C ASP A 84 1.71 -3.01 22.59
N VAL A 85 1.88 -2.80 21.28
CA VAL A 85 1.53 -3.79 20.26
C VAL A 85 2.36 -5.07 20.42
N ASP A 86 3.67 -4.96 20.63
CA ASP A 86 4.55 -6.10 20.90
C ASP A 86 4.10 -6.86 22.15
N ARG A 87 3.74 -6.14 23.22
CA ARG A 87 3.23 -6.74 24.43
C ARG A 87 1.94 -7.52 24.15
N GLN A 88 1.01 -6.96 23.39
CA GLN A 88 -0.22 -7.67 23.02
C GLN A 88 0.05 -8.87 22.11
N LEU A 89 1.07 -8.79 21.25
CA LEU A 89 1.54 -9.93 20.47
C LEU A 89 2.13 -11.03 21.38
N THR A 90 2.59 -10.76 22.59
CA THR A 90 3.00 -11.81 23.54
C THR A 90 1.89 -12.26 24.47
N ASP A 91 0.98 -11.34 24.81
CA ASP A 91 -0.14 -11.53 25.73
C ASP A 91 -1.41 -10.95 25.11
N SER A 92 -2.23 -11.80 24.51
CA SER A 92 -3.46 -11.37 23.84
C SER A 92 -4.51 -10.76 24.77
N THR A 93 -4.33 -10.85 26.09
CA THR A 93 -5.22 -10.25 27.09
C THR A 93 -4.83 -8.81 27.44
N TYR A 94 -3.64 -8.37 27.04
CA TYR A 94 -3.18 -7.01 27.26
C TYR A 94 -4.08 -5.99 26.54
N ALA A 95 -4.69 -5.09 27.30
CA ALA A 95 -5.50 -4.01 26.76
C ALA A 95 -4.60 -2.95 26.13
N LEU A 96 -4.75 -2.75 24.81
CA LEU A 96 -3.90 -1.88 24.02
C LEU A 96 -4.22 -0.40 24.32
N PRO A 97 -3.31 0.38 24.93
CA PRO A 97 -3.50 1.81 25.10
C PRO A 97 -3.44 2.51 23.74
N PHE A 98 -4.16 3.62 23.62
CA PHE A 98 -4.14 4.45 22.42
C PHE A 98 -4.28 5.92 22.76
N GLN A 99 -3.80 6.76 21.86
CA GLN A 99 -4.04 8.20 21.87
C GLN A 99 -4.84 8.56 20.61
N LYS A 100 -5.86 9.39 20.77
CA LYS A 100 -6.57 10.01 19.65
C LYS A 100 -5.95 11.36 19.35
N LEU A 101 -5.67 11.63 18.08
CA LEU A 101 -5.07 12.86 17.58
C LEU A 101 -6.05 13.57 16.66
N SER A 102 -6.27 14.85 16.91
CA SER A 102 -7.15 15.68 16.07
C SER A 102 -6.44 16.16 14.80
N LEU A 103 -7.20 16.27 13.70
CA LEU A 103 -6.76 16.93 12.46
C LEU A 103 -7.17 18.41 12.45
N LEU A 104 -6.31 19.29 12.97
CA LEU A 104 -6.59 20.71 12.99
C LEU A 104 -6.48 21.32 11.57
N ASN A 105 -7.35 22.28 11.29
CA ASN A 105 -7.50 22.96 10.00
C ASN A 105 -8.03 22.11 8.82
N LEU A 106 -8.46 20.86 9.04
CA LEU A 106 -9.03 20.04 7.98
C LEU A 106 -10.27 20.69 7.36
N ALA A 107 -11.19 21.20 8.18
CA ALA A 107 -12.39 21.90 7.71
C ALA A 107 -12.08 23.14 6.84
N VAL A 108 -10.98 23.85 7.14
CA VAL A 108 -10.53 25.00 6.34
C VAL A 108 -10.06 24.55 4.96
N LEU A 109 -9.32 23.44 4.89
CA LEU A 109 -8.85 22.87 3.63
C LEU A 109 -10.00 22.28 2.80
N GLN A 110 -10.94 21.60 3.46
CA GLN A 110 -12.18 21.12 2.84
C GLN A 110 -12.97 22.27 2.20
N ALA A 111 -13.18 23.38 2.93
CA ALA A 111 -13.82 24.56 2.39
C ALA A 111 -13.09 25.14 1.16
N LYS A 112 -11.74 25.12 1.15
CA LYS A 112 -10.95 25.54 -0.02
C LYS A 112 -11.14 24.63 -1.23
N ILE A 113 -11.15 23.31 -1.02
CA ILE A 113 -11.41 22.30 -2.06
C ILE A 113 -12.80 22.53 -2.67
N ASN A 114 -13.81 22.69 -1.81
CA ASN A 114 -15.19 22.95 -2.23
C ASN A 114 -15.33 24.29 -2.97
N ALA A 115 -14.67 25.35 -2.50
CA ALA A 115 -14.67 26.65 -3.16
C ALA A 115 -13.98 26.62 -4.54
N ALA A 116 -13.11 25.63 -4.80
CA ALA A 116 -12.51 25.38 -6.11
C ALA A 116 -13.40 24.52 -7.03
N GLY A 117 -14.66 24.30 -6.65
CA GLY A 117 -15.63 23.53 -7.44
C GLY A 117 -15.38 22.03 -7.46
N GLN A 118 -14.58 21.50 -6.51
CA GLN A 118 -14.43 20.07 -6.30
C GLN A 118 -15.34 19.62 -5.15
N ARG A 119 -15.68 18.34 -5.06
CA ARG A 119 -16.48 17.80 -3.95
C ARG A 119 -15.62 16.87 -3.11
N TYR A 120 -15.24 17.33 -1.92
CA TYR A 120 -14.53 16.52 -0.94
C TYR A 120 -15.34 15.27 -0.55
N GLU A 121 -14.70 14.10 -0.49
CA GLU A 121 -15.32 12.86 0.00
C GLU A 121 -14.65 12.34 1.28
N GLY A 122 -13.33 12.19 1.29
CA GLY A 122 -12.59 11.58 2.39
C GLY A 122 -11.07 11.76 2.30
N LEU A 123 -10.36 11.31 3.32
CA LEU A 123 -8.90 11.17 3.35
C LEU A 123 -8.55 9.75 2.95
N GLU A 124 -7.56 9.55 2.07
CA GLU A 124 -7.30 8.23 1.47
C GLU A 124 -5.91 7.66 1.68
N ALA A 125 -4.93 8.45 2.12
CA ALA A 125 -3.59 7.95 2.34
C ALA A 125 -2.85 8.77 3.39
N LEU A 126 -1.98 8.10 4.14
CA LEU A 126 -1.14 8.70 5.18
C LEU A 126 0.34 8.45 4.92
N LEU A 127 1.15 9.51 5.03
CA LEU A 127 2.60 9.36 5.14
C LEU A 127 3.19 10.32 6.17
N ILE A 128 4.03 9.79 7.06
CA ILE A 128 4.73 10.58 8.09
C ILE A 128 6.23 10.57 7.81
N ASP A 129 6.85 11.76 7.73
CA ASP A 129 8.29 11.96 7.56
C ASP A 129 8.86 12.84 8.67
N GLY A 130 9.33 12.20 9.74
CA GLY A 130 9.66 12.88 10.98
C GLY A 130 8.40 13.48 11.59
N GLU A 131 8.35 14.79 11.71
CA GLU A 131 7.14 15.50 12.17
C GLU A 131 6.21 15.91 11.04
N VAL A 132 6.62 15.79 9.77
CA VAL A 132 5.79 16.22 8.64
C VAL A 132 4.79 15.13 8.29
N VAL A 133 3.52 15.50 8.17
CA VAL A 133 2.44 14.60 7.75
C VAL A 133 1.98 14.98 6.35
N TYR A 134 1.79 14.01 5.48
CA TYR A 134 1.17 14.16 4.17
C TYR A 134 -0.08 13.30 4.12
N LEU A 135 -1.16 13.87 3.60
CA LEU A 135 -2.44 13.19 3.43
C LEU A 135 -2.91 13.36 1.99
N THR A 136 -3.60 12.38 1.43
CA THR A 136 -4.41 12.58 0.22
C THR A 136 -5.87 12.78 0.55
N VAL A 137 -6.58 13.44 -0.34
CA VAL A 137 -8.03 13.63 -0.28
C VAL A 137 -8.66 13.04 -1.53
N GLU A 138 -9.68 12.21 -1.34
CA GLU A 138 -10.62 11.82 -2.38
C GLU A 138 -11.65 12.91 -2.63
N THR A 139 -12.02 13.02 -3.90
CA THR A 139 -13.12 13.84 -4.37
C THR A 139 -13.96 13.01 -5.32
N ASP A 140 -15.25 13.35 -5.40
CA ASP A 140 -16.23 12.62 -6.21
C ASP A 140 -15.76 12.39 -7.66
N THR A 141 -16.30 11.34 -8.28
CA THR A 141 -15.89 10.93 -9.64
C THR A 141 -15.89 12.11 -10.64
N PRO A 142 -16.91 13.00 -10.68
CA PRO A 142 -16.92 14.18 -11.55
C PRO A 142 -15.84 15.24 -11.25
N SER A 143 -15.33 15.32 -10.02
CA SER A 143 -14.24 16.26 -9.70
C SER A 143 -12.97 15.88 -10.48
N PRO A 144 -12.31 16.81 -11.20
CA PRO A 144 -11.09 16.49 -11.95
C PRO A 144 -9.84 16.25 -11.09
N ASN A 145 -9.85 16.62 -9.81
CA ASN A 145 -8.65 16.55 -8.96
C ASN A 145 -8.92 15.93 -7.60
N GLY A 146 -8.07 14.98 -7.19
CA GLY A 146 -7.82 14.74 -5.76
C GLY A 146 -6.87 15.80 -5.21
N TYR A 147 -6.50 15.72 -3.92
CA TYR A 147 -5.56 16.67 -3.32
C TYR A 147 -4.48 16.02 -2.48
N LEU A 148 -3.30 16.63 -2.45
CA LEU A 148 -2.25 16.38 -1.47
C LEU A 148 -2.23 17.51 -0.44
N LEU A 149 -2.41 17.13 0.81
CA LEU A 149 -2.31 18.00 1.98
C LEU A 149 -0.98 17.79 2.69
N LYS A 150 -0.58 18.76 3.49
CA LYS A 150 0.60 18.69 4.34
C LYS A 150 0.30 19.31 5.69
N GLY A 151 0.87 18.73 6.74
CA GLY A 151 0.80 19.26 8.09
C GLY A 151 2.01 18.88 8.91
N ALA A 152 1.89 19.08 10.21
CA ALA A 152 2.90 18.66 11.17
C ALA A 152 2.26 18.01 12.40
N LEU A 153 2.88 16.94 12.88
CA LEU A 153 2.58 16.33 14.18
C LEU A 153 3.03 17.28 15.30
N ARG A 154 2.10 17.66 16.18
CA ARG A 154 2.31 18.62 17.27
C ARG A 154 1.54 18.15 18.50
N GLY A 155 2.23 17.54 19.46
CA GLY A 155 1.59 17.01 20.66
C GLY A 155 0.54 15.95 20.30
N ASP A 156 -0.71 16.23 20.64
CA ASP A 156 -1.89 15.40 20.41
C ASP A 156 -2.67 15.77 19.13
N ALA A 157 -2.04 16.47 18.18
CA ALA A 157 -2.69 16.87 16.94
C ALA A 157 -1.79 16.76 15.72
N VAL A 158 -2.42 16.64 14.55
CA VAL A 158 -1.81 17.01 13.27
C VAL A 158 -2.34 18.39 12.90
N VAL A 159 -1.45 19.37 12.80
CA VAL A 159 -1.80 20.72 12.37
C VAL A 159 -1.57 20.83 10.87
N LEU A 160 -2.66 20.87 10.09
CA LEU A 160 -2.57 20.99 8.64
C LEU A 160 -2.21 22.42 8.22
N ASP A 161 -1.29 22.52 7.27
CA ASP A 161 -0.86 23.78 6.66
C ASP A 161 -1.92 24.24 5.67
N THR A 162 -2.67 25.29 6.03
CA THR A 162 -3.75 25.81 5.18
C THR A 162 -3.24 26.42 3.87
N ALA A 163 -1.96 26.74 3.75
CA ALA A 163 -1.34 27.19 2.50
C ALA A 163 -0.93 26.01 1.59
N PHE A 164 -0.90 24.78 2.10
CA PHE A 164 -0.56 23.59 1.34
C PHE A 164 -1.81 22.76 1.02
N CYS A 165 -2.41 23.04 -0.13
CA CYS A 165 -3.51 22.29 -0.70
C CYS A 165 -3.23 22.09 -2.20
N VAL A 166 -2.59 20.98 -2.55
CA VAL A 166 -2.05 20.78 -3.90
C VAL A 166 -3.04 19.92 -4.71
N PRO A 167 -3.67 20.46 -5.76
CA PRO A 167 -4.56 19.66 -6.61
C PRO A 167 -3.76 18.64 -7.41
N LEU A 168 -4.24 17.41 -7.46
CA LEU A 168 -3.65 16.30 -8.20
C LEU A 168 -4.63 15.85 -9.28
N PRO A 169 -4.34 16.10 -10.58
CA PRO A 169 -5.26 15.73 -11.64
C PRO A 169 -5.47 14.22 -11.71
N LYS A 170 -6.74 13.80 -11.70
CA LYS A 170 -7.15 12.42 -11.95
C LYS A 170 -7.04 12.10 -13.45
N PRO A 171 -6.72 10.86 -13.82
CA PRO A 171 -6.75 10.41 -15.21
C PRO A 171 -8.18 10.40 -15.74
N VAL A 172 -8.29 10.53 -17.06
CA VAL A 172 -9.54 10.43 -17.81
C VAL A 172 -9.42 9.30 -18.81
N ALA A 173 -10.56 8.72 -19.19
CA ALA A 173 -10.62 7.72 -20.25
C ALA A 173 -10.30 8.35 -21.62
N ALA A 174 -10.20 7.52 -22.66
CA ALA A 174 -9.84 7.96 -24.00
C ALA A 174 -10.85 8.96 -24.61
N ASP A 175 -12.11 8.90 -24.19
CA ASP A 175 -13.19 9.83 -24.58
C ASP A 175 -13.24 11.10 -23.70
N GLY A 176 -12.32 11.24 -22.75
CA GLY A 176 -12.27 12.36 -21.81
C GLY A 176 -13.18 12.21 -20.59
N SER A 177 -13.92 11.10 -20.46
CA SER A 177 -14.76 10.85 -19.28
C SER A 177 -13.94 10.60 -18.01
N HIS A 178 -14.51 10.94 -16.87
CA HIS A 178 -13.90 10.66 -15.56
C HIS A 178 -13.95 9.16 -15.27
N ILE A 179 -12.85 8.64 -14.74
CA ILE A 179 -12.74 7.23 -14.37
C ILE A 179 -13.18 7.10 -12.91
N TYR A 180 -14.12 6.19 -12.66
CA TYR A 180 -14.57 5.81 -11.33
C TYR A 180 -13.38 5.32 -10.48
N ASN A 181 -13.33 5.72 -9.21
CA ASN A 181 -12.28 5.35 -8.26
C ASN A 181 -10.84 5.56 -8.77
N ALA A 182 -10.62 6.67 -9.46
CA ALA A 182 -9.27 7.14 -9.80
C ALA A 182 -8.68 8.06 -8.71
N GLY A 183 -9.00 7.79 -7.44
CA GLY A 183 -8.49 8.49 -6.24
C GLY A 183 -7.04 8.13 -5.93
N PHE A 184 -6.42 8.83 -4.97
CA PHE A 184 -5.05 8.56 -4.52
C PHE A 184 -5.04 7.84 -3.17
N GLU A 185 -5.08 6.52 -3.17
CA GLU A 185 -5.14 5.69 -1.95
C GLU A 185 -3.77 5.33 -1.36
N ALA A 186 -2.66 5.67 -2.04
CA ALA A 186 -1.35 5.35 -1.50
C ALA A 186 -0.31 6.46 -1.64
N LEU A 187 0.43 6.68 -0.55
CA LEU A 187 1.61 7.54 -0.49
C LEU A 187 2.84 6.73 -0.13
N ALA A 188 3.95 6.95 -0.86
CA ALA A 188 5.21 6.30 -0.54
C ALA A 188 6.41 7.24 -0.60
N LYS A 189 7.43 6.97 0.20
CA LYS A 189 8.67 7.76 0.23
C LYS A 189 9.88 6.91 -0.16
N SER A 190 10.73 7.46 -1.03
CA SER A 190 12.10 6.97 -1.25
C SER A 190 13.09 8.13 -1.22
N GLY A 191 13.89 8.18 -0.16
CA GLY A 191 14.85 9.26 0.09
C GLY A 191 14.18 10.63 0.15
N LYS A 192 14.43 11.48 -0.86
CA LYS A 192 13.87 12.84 -0.98
C LYS A 192 12.58 12.91 -1.82
N ARG A 193 12.13 11.79 -2.37
CA ARG A 193 10.95 11.69 -3.23
C ARG A 193 9.74 11.23 -2.43
N LEU A 194 8.61 11.84 -2.73
CA LEU A 194 7.28 11.38 -2.34
C LEU A 194 6.57 10.93 -3.61
N PHE A 195 5.85 9.83 -3.55
CA PHE A 195 5.02 9.30 -4.62
C PHE A 195 3.57 9.23 -4.15
N ALA A 196 2.64 9.60 -5.02
CA ALA A 196 1.22 9.33 -4.85
C ALA A 196 0.77 8.39 -5.97
N PHE A 197 0.15 7.28 -5.60
CA PHE A 197 -0.39 6.29 -6.53
C PHE A 197 -1.90 6.40 -6.56
N PHE A 198 -2.46 6.09 -7.72
CA PHE A 198 -3.90 5.90 -7.83
C PHE A 198 -4.31 4.59 -7.17
N GLU A 199 -5.58 4.45 -6.79
CA GLU A 199 -6.19 3.16 -6.47
C GLU A 199 -6.21 2.26 -7.71
N TYR A 200 -6.85 2.74 -8.79
CA TYR A 200 -6.84 2.06 -10.07
C TYR A 200 -5.55 2.34 -10.85
N ASN A 201 -4.82 1.31 -11.31
CA ASN A 201 -3.60 1.45 -12.10
C ASN A 201 -3.60 0.55 -13.34
N SER A 202 -4.79 0.41 -13.95
CA SER A 202 -4.98 -0.31 -15.21
C SER A 202 -5.66 0.53 -16.29
N PHE A 203 -5.32 1.83 -16.33
CA PHE A 203 -5.77 2.77 -17.35
C PHE A 203 -5.34 2.34 -18.76
N PRO A 204 -6.20 2.51 -19.78
CA PRO A 204 -5.80 2.39 -21.18
C PRO A 204 -4.64 3.34 -21.52
N GLY A 205 -3.58 2.81 -22.13
CA GLY A 205 -2.44 3.59 -22.62
C GLY A 205 -1.30 3.76 -21.62
N ASN A 206 -1.47 4.58 -20.56
CA ASN A 206 -0.36 4.92 -19.65
C ASN A 206 -0.77 4.99 -18.17
N ASN A 207 -0.22 4.08 -17.38
CA ASN A 207 -0.32 4.06 -15.93
C ASN A 207 0.83 4.84 -15.30
N TYR A 208 0.55 5.64 -14.28
CA TYR A 208 1.56 6.49 -13.65
C TYR A 208 1.25 6.82 -12.19
N ALA A 209 2.30 7.14 -11.45
CA ALA A 209 2.26 7.76 -10.13
C ALA A 209 2.79 9.20 -10.23
N TYR A 210 2.39 10.07 -9.31
CA TYR A 210 2.95 11.42 -9.20
C TYR A 210 4.17 11.43 -8.28
N GLU A 211 5.30 11.95 -8.75
CA GLU A 211 6.48 12.24 -7.92
C GLU A 211 6.53 13.72 -7.54
N PHE A 212 6.75 13.96 -6.23
CA PHE A 212 6.97 15.27 -5.63
C PHE A 212 8.37 15.37 -5.02
N ASN A 213 8.92 16.59 -5.01
CA ASN A 213 10.12 16.90 -4.24
C ASN A 213 9.73 17.50 -2.90
N LYS A 214 10.03 16.80 -1.80
CA LYS A 214 9.67 17.20 -0.43
C LYS A 214 10.18 18.58 0.00
N ARG A 215 11.20 19.12 -0.68
CA ARG A 215 11.75 20.46 -0.37
C ARG A 215 10.91 21.61 -0.94
N GLN A 216 9.87 21.34 -1.73
CA GLN A 216 8.98 22.39 -2.21
C GLN A 216 8.20 23.00 -1.03
N ARG A 217 8.45 24.29 -0.77
CA ARG A 217 7.90 25.00 0.39
C ARG A 217 6.57 25.69 0.09
N THR A 218 6.36 26.25 -1.10
CA THR A 218 5.30 27.25 -1.31
C THR A 218 4.72 27.37 -2.72
N SER A 219 5.05 26.52 -3.68
CA SER A 219 4.41 26.64 -5.01
C SER A 219 4.27 25.34 -5.78
N PHE A 220 3.11 25.24 -6.43
CA PHE A 220 2.69 24.22 -7.38
C PHE A 220 3.68 24.15 -8.55
N ARG A 221 4.58 23.16 -8.51
CA ARG A 221 5.14 22.63 -9.74
C ARG A 221 4.33 21.41 -10.10
N THR A 222 3.90 21.32 -11.34
CA THR A 222 3.25 20.14 -11.88
C THR A 222 4.02 18.89 -11.45
N PRO A 223 3.40 17.96 -10.72
CA PRO A 223 4.09 16.76 -10.27
C PRO A 223 4.60 15.96 -11.46
N ARG A 224 5.76 15.31 -11.28
CA ARG A 224 6.36 14.53 -12.36
C ARG A 224 5.64 13.19 -12.44
N LYS A 225 5.03 12.87 -13.57
CA LYS A 225 4.47 11.54 -13.81
C LYS A 225 5.57 10.51 -13.94
N ARG A 226 5.45 9.40 -13.22
CA ARG A 226 6.36 8.25 -13.26
C ARG A 226 5.60 7.03 -13.67
N GLN A 227 6.09 6.33 -14.68
CA GLN A 227 5.40 5.18 -15.23
C GLN A 227 5.22 4.11 -14.16
N VAL A 228 4.05 3.52 -14.13
CA VAL A 228 3.70 2.34 -13.33
C VAL A 228 3.39 1.23 -14.33
N ALA A 229 3.94 0.04 -14.15
CA ALA A 229 3.50 -1.12 -14.93
C ALA A 229 2.01 -1.35 -14.63
N GLN A 230 1.22 -1.68 -15.66
CA GLN A 230 -0.20 -1.96 -15.50
C GLN A 230 -0.41 -2.95 -14.34
N LEU A 231 -1.25 -2.57 -13.38
CA LEU A 231 -1.46 -3.31 -12.14
C LEU A 231 -2.96 -3.64 -12.05
N PRO A 232 -3.33 -4.94 -12.01
CA PRO A 232 -4.72 -5.35 -11.90
C PRO A 232 -5.23 -5.12 -10.48
N PHE A 233 -6.55 -4.97 -10.34
CA PHE A 233 -7.23 -4.71 -9.07
C PHE A 233 -6.82 -3.37 -8.41
N ARG A 234 -7.37 -3.08 -7.22
CA ARG A 234 -7.11 -1.86 -6.44
C ARG A 234 -5.72 -1.90 -5.82
N LEU A 235 -5.07 -0.75 -5.73
CA LEU A 235 -3.88 -0.49 -4.94
C LEU A 235 -4.28 0.41 -3.76
N THR A 236 -4.56 -0.20 -2.61
CA THR A 236 -5.24 0.49 -1.50
C THR A 236 -4.32 1.09 -0.45
N ASP A 237 -3.07 0.62 -0.32
CA ASP A 237 -2.04 1.30 0.45
C ASP A 237 -0.63 0.76 0.10
N VAL A 238 0.42 1.52 0.42
CA VAL A 238 1.82 1.19 0.16
C VAL A 238 2.72 1.57 1.33
N THR A 239 3.45 0.60 1.89
CA THR A 239 4.52 0.85 2.86
C THR A 239 5.90 0.75 2.21
N ALA A 240 6.83 1.62 2.63
CA ALA A 240 8.23 1.51 2.24
C ALA A 240 8.87 0.24 2.83
N GLY A 241 9.63 -0.48 1.99
CA GLY A 241 10.42 -1.64 2.39
C GLY A 241 11.92 -1.34 2.30
N LYS A 242 12.68 -2.23 1.66
CA LYS A 242 14.11 -2.00 1.35
C LYS A 242 14.26 -0.84 0.37
N LYS A 243 15.49 -0.37 0.15
CA LYS A 243 15.78 0.73 -0.79
C LYS A 243 15.11 0.50 -2.16
N ASN A 244 14.22 1.42 -2.55
CA ASN A 244 13.43 1.37 -3.79
C ASN A 244 12.42 0.22 -3.89
N HIS A 245 12.19 -0.54 -2.83
CA HIS A 245 11.15 -1.55 -2.74
C HIS A 245 10.05 -1.07 -1.80
N PHE A 246 8.83 -1.39 -2.16
CA PHE A 246 7.64 -1.05 -1.38
C PHE A 246 6.73 -2.28 -1.35
N THR A 247 6.01 -2.45 -0.25
CA THR A 247 4.99 -3.48 -0.15
C THR A 247 3.64 -2.83 -0.27
N ALA A 248 2.81 -3.38 -1.15
CA ALA A 248 1.52 -2.82 -1.53
C ALA A 248 0.41 -3.82 -1.24
N ILE A 249 -0.74 -3.32 -0.80
CA ILE A 249 -1.99 -4.10 -0.79
C ILE A 249 -2.55 -4.11 -2.21
N ASN A 250 -2.95 -5.28 -2.69
CA ASN A 250 -3.64 -5.42 -3.96
C ASN A 250 -4.94 -6.19 -3.76
N TYR A 251 -6.05 -5.50 -3.95
CA TYR A 251 -7.37 -5.95 -3.53
C TYR A 251 -8.38 -5.92 -4.68
N PHE A 252 -9.08 -7.03 -4.87
CA PHE A 252 -10.23 -7.12 -5.76
C PHE A 252 -11.48 -7.38 -4.93
N PHE A 253 -12.45 -6.47 -5.04
CA PHE A 253 -13.80 -6.70 -4.55
C PHE A 253 -14.63 -7.37 -5.66
N GLN A 254 -15.36 -8.44 -5.32
CA GLN A 254 -16.20 -9.19 -6.27
C GLN A 254 -17.37 -8.41 -6.87
N GLY A 255 -17.58 -7.15 -6.49
CA GLY A 255 -18.73 -6.32 -6.80
C GLY A 255 -19.14 -6.24 -8.28
N GLY A 256 -20.33 -5.69 -8.49
CA GLY A 256 -20.87 -5.35 -9.80
C GLY A 256 -20.96 -3.84 -9.99
N GLY A 257 -21.63 -3.39 -11.06
CA GLY A 257 -21.75 -1.96 -11.34
C GLY A 257 -20.40 -1.32 -11.64
N ASP A 258 -20.13 -0.18 -11.00
CA ASP A 258 -18.93 0.63 -11.26
C ASP A 258 -17.63 -0.08 -10.82
N ASP A 259 -17.69 -0.96 -9.81
CA ASP A 259 -16.55 -1.80 -9.37
C ASP A 259 -16.10 -2.79 -10.44
N ALA A 260 -16.91 -3.02 -11.49
CA ALA A 260 -16.52 -3.86 -12.62
C ALA A 260 -15.28 -3.34 -13.36
N VAL A 261 -14.90 -2.07 -13.18
CA VAL A 261 -13.66 -1.47 -13.70
C VAL A 261 -12.40 -2.21 -13.25
N TYR A 262 -12.46 -2.88 -12.09
CA TYR A 262 -11.36 -3.66 -11.51
C TYR A 262 -11.22 -5.08 -12.06
N ARG A 263 -12.16 -5.51 -12.91
CA ARG A 263 -12.08 -6.83 -13.55
C ARG A 263 -10.91 -6.83 -14.53
N THR A 264 -10.22 -7.96 -14.57
CA THR A 264 -9.07 -8.14 -15.44
C THR A 264 -9.49 -8.08 -16.91
N PRO A 265 -8.69 -7.44 -17.79
CA PRO A 265 -8.91 -7.51 -19.23
C PRO A 265 -8.94 -8.97 -19.72
N ALA A 266 -9.65 -9.24 -20.81
CA ALA A 266 -9.84 -10.61 -21.33
C ALA A 266 -8.52 -11.37 -21.64
N GLY A 267 -7.43 -10.65 -21.92
CA GLY A 267 -6.11 -11.23 -22.18
C GLY A 267 -5.29 -11.57 -20.92
N ASP A 268 -5.69 -11.11 -19.73
CA ASP A 268 -4.98 -11.36 -18.47
C ASP A 268 -5.54 -12.60 -17.76
N LEU A 269 -5.29 -13.76 -18.39
CA LEU A 269 -5.82 -15.04 -17.91
C LEU A 269 -5.28 -15.43 -16.54
N ASP A 270 -4.08 -14.97 -16.16
CA ASP A 270 -3.47 -15.35 -14.90
C ASP A 270 -4.12 -14.63 -13.72
N ASN A 271 -4.38 -13.33 -13.82
CA ASN A 271 -5.14 -12.63 -12.77
C ASN A 271 -6.63 -12.97 -12.82
N ALA A 272 -7.21 -13.27 -13.99
CA ALA A 272 -8.61 -13.68 -14.10
C ALA A 272 -8.93 -14.93 -13.27
N LYS A 273 -8.04 -15.93 -13.28
CA LYS A 273 -8.19 -17.18 -12.50
C LYS A 273 -8.20 -16.96 -10.98
N LEU A 274 -7.64 -15.85 -10.49
CA LEU A 274 -7.61 -15.54 -9.05
C LEU A 274 -9.00 -15.13 -8.56
N ILE A 275 -9.73 -14.39 -9.40
CA ILE A 275 -10.99 -13.73 -9.06
C ILE A 275 -12.23 -14.40 -9.65
N GLN A 276 -12.07 -15.39 -10.53
CA GLN A 276 -13.17 -16.12 -11.14
C GLN A 276 -13.19 -17.59 -10.69
N GLN A 277 -14.36 -18.07 -10.28
CA GLN A 277 -14.59 -19.47 -9.95
C GLN A 277 -16.00 -19.87 -10.40
N ASN A 278 -16.12 -20.96 -11.17
CA ASN A 278 -17.41 -21.49 -11.63
C ASN A 278 -18.33 -20.45 -12.32
N GLY A 279 -17.74 -19.50 -13.06
CA GLY A 279 -18.49 -18.45 -13.77
C GLY A 279 -18.95 -17.29 -12.89
N THR A 280 -18.57 -17.24 -11.61
CA THR A 280 -18.83 -16.10 -10.72
C THR A 280 -17.53 -15.43 -10.28
N TYR A 281 -17.63 -14.18 -9.82
CA TYR A 281 -16.52 -13.45 -9.22
C TYR A 281 -16.45 -13.71 -7.72
N ARG A 282 -15.22 -13.79 -7.20
CA ARG A 282 -14.91 -13.85 -5.76
C ARG A 282 -13.90 -12.77 -5.42
N SER A 283 -13.99 -12.22 -4.21
CA SER A 283 -13.01 -11.23 -3.75
C SER A 283 -11.64 -11.90 -3.63
N TYR A 284 -10.59 -11.11 -3.73
CA TYR A 284 -9.22 -11.61 -3.67
C TYR A 284 -8.29 -10.54 -3.10
N SER A 285 -7.34 -10.94 -2.25
CA SER A 285 -6.33 -10.03 -1.72
C SER A 285 -4.95 -10.68 -1.74
N ARG A 286 -3.95 -9.86 -2.06
CA ARG A 286 -2.54 -10.23 -2.01
C ARG A 286 -1.67 -9.03 -1.63
N LEU A 287 -0.43 -9.30 -1.26
CA LEU A 287 0.64 -8.33 -1.19
C LEU A 287 1.46 -8.35 -2.48
N LEU A 288 1.91 -7.17 -2.91
CA LEU A 288 2.86 -7.00 -4.00
C LEU A 288 4.18 -6.43 -3.49
N ASP A 289 5.28 -6.79 -4.16
CA ASP A 289 6.57 -6.08 -4.09
C ASP A 289 6.63 -5.10 -5.27
N LEU A 290 6.52 -3.81 -4.99
CA LEU A 290 6.71 -2.73 -5.97
C LEU A 290 8.19 -2.31 -5.97
N GLU A 291 8.83 -2.33 -7.14
CA GLU A 291 10.21 -1.90 -7.31
C GLU A 291 10.28 -0.61 -8.14
N TRP A 292 10.94 0.41 -7.59
CA TRP A 292 11.29 1.63 -8.29
C TRP A 292 12.64 1.49 -9.00
N LYS A 293 12.62 1.27 -10.32
CA LYS A 293 13.82 1.08 -11.14
C LYS A 293 13.71 1.80 -12.47
N GLY A 294 14.78 2.45 -12.91
CA GLY A 294 14.83 3.07 -14.24
C GLY A 294 13.74 4.13 -14.50
N LYS A 295 13.31 4.85 -13.46
CA LYS A 295 12.22 5.85 -13.49
C LYS A 295 10.80 5.26 -13.70
N LYS A 296 10.62 3.95 -13.50
CA LYS A 296 9.32 3.28 -13.51
C LYS A 296 9.13 2.41 -12.27
N PHE A 297 7.88 2.17 -11.93
CA PHE A 297 7.48 1.13 -10.98
C PHE A 297 7.17 -0.16 -11.73
N THR A 298 7.77 -1.25 -11.29
CA THR A 298 7.40 -2.62 -11.66
C THR A 298 6.90 -3.34 -10.43
N TRP A 299 6.16 -4.43 -10.60
CA TRP A 299 5.60 -5.17 -9.48
C TRP A 299 5.71 -6.68 -9.71
N ARG A 300 5.64 -7.42 -8.60
CA ARG A 300 5.45 -8.87 -8.59
C ARG A 300 4.64 -9.30 -7.37
N PRO A 301 3.90 -10.41 -7.43
CA PRO A 301 3.25 -10.97 -6.26
C PRO A 301 4.28 -11.32 -5.17
N LEU A 302 3.98 -10.92 -3.93
CA LEU A 302 4.80 -11.19 -2.76
C LEU A 302 4.19 -12.28 -1.88
N TRP A 303 2.88 -12.23 -1.65
CA TRP A 303 2.18 -13.18 -0.79
C TRP A 303 0.68 -13.09 -1.00
N GLU A 304 -0.05 -14.20 -0.88
CA GLU A 304 -1.50 -14.25 -1.03
C GLU A 304 -2.14 -14.48 0.34
N PHE A 305 -3.23 -13.76 0.61
CA PHE A 305 -3.96 -13.97 1.86
C PHE A 305 -4.67 -15.32 1.83
N PRO A 306 -4.86 -15.98 2.99
CA PRO A 306 -5.80 -17.08 3.09
C PRO A 306 -7.21 -16.65 2.68
N GLU A 307 -7.98 -17.54 2.06
CA GLU A 307 -9.28 -17.25 1.45
C GLU A 307 -10.27 -16.56 2.41
N GLN A 308 -10.26 -16.93 3.70
CA GLN A 308 -11.11 -16.30 4.71
C GLN A 308 -10.84 -14.80 4.92
N TYR A 309 -9.72 -14.28 4.43
CA TYR A 309 -9.34 -12.85 4.51
C TYR A 309 -9.47 -12.10 3.18
N TRP A 310 -9.92 -12.76 2.11
CA TRP A 310 -10.09 -12.12 0.80
C TRP A 310 -11.22 -11.10 0.76
N GLY A 311 -12.23 -11.22 1.63
CA GLY A 311 -13.36 -10.30 1.66
C GLY A 311 -13.22 -9.11 2.61
N TYR A 312 -12.05 -8.91 3.22
CA TYR A 312 -11.77 -7.75 4.05
C TYR A 312 -11.29 -6.62 3.13
N ASN A 313 -11.93 -5.45 3.19
CA ASN A 313 -11.50 -4.28 2.40
C ASN A 313 -10.27 -3.66 3.07
N TRP A 314 -9.10 -4.23 2.80
CA TRP A 314 -7.81 -3.82 3.36
C TRP A 314 -7.40 -2.46 2.78
N GLU A 315 -7.26 -1.45 3.65
CA GLU A 315 -7.02 -0.04 3.25
C GLU A 315 -5.77 0.56 3.95
N GLY A 316 -5.03 -0.22 4.73
CA GLY A 316 -3.82 0.28 5.37
C GLY A 316 -2.76 -0.79 5.60
N ILE A 317 -1.49 -0.47 5.33
CA ILE A 317 -0.33 -1.35 5.54
C ILE A 317 0.87 -0.61 6.15
N ALA A 318 1.54 -1.23 7.13
CA ALA A 318 2.78 -0.70 7.69
C ALA A 318 3.81 -1.81 7.93
N ALA A 319 5.03 -1.64 7.40
CA ALA A 319 6.11 -2.61 7.58
C ALA A 319 6.67 -2.57 9.01
N TYR A 320 6.77 -3.75 9.64
CA TYR A 320 7.26 -3.88 11.02
C TYR A 320 7.98 -5.21 11.23
N ARG A 321 9.22 -5.18 11.75
CA ARG A 321 10.04 -6.36 12.10
C ARG A 321 10.06 -7.47 11.04
N GLY A 322 10.13 -7.09 9.78
CA GLY A 322 10.16 -8.02 8.65
C GLY A 322 8.79 -8.60 8.24
N GLY A 323 7.74 -8.25 8.98
CA GLY A 323 6.33 -8.47 8.68
C GLY A 323 5.58 -7.18 8.35
N TYR A 324 4.25 -7.25 8.39
CA TYR A 324 3.36 -6.13 8.05
C TYR A 324 2.15 -6.07 8.96
N PHE A 325 1.82 -4.89 9.46
CA PHE A 325 0.47 -4.64 9.97
C PHE A 325 -0.46 -4.35 8.81
N LEU A 326 -1.71 -4.83 8.89
CA LEU A 326 -2.78 -4.45 7.98
C LEU A 326 -4.06 -4.13 8.73
N VAL A 327 -4.79 -3.12 8.23
CA VAL A 327 -6.10 -2.73 8.74
C VAL A 327 -7.10 -2.67 7.59
N ASN A 328 -8.31 -3.18 7.82
CA ASN A 328 -9.43 -2.93 6.91
C ASN A 328 -10.17 -1.66 7.31
N ASP A 329 -10.90 -1.06 6.39
CA ASP A 329 -11.74 0.11 6.68
C ASP A 329 -12.75 -0.15 7.81
N LYS A 330 -13.85 -0.79 7.46
CA LYS A 330 -14.97 -1.29 8.23
C LYS A 330 -15.48 -2.61 7.67
N TYR A 331 -15.39 -2.85 6.36
CA TYR A 331 -16.03 -3.97 5.70
C TYR A 331 -15.28 -5.28 5.98
N THR A 332 -15.98 -6.16 6.68
CA THR A 332 -15.67 -7.58 6.83
C THR A 332 -16.59 -8.41 5.93
N PRO A 333 -16.26 -9.68 5.64
CA PRO A 333 -17.08 -10.53 4.77
C PRO A 333 -18.55 -10.66 5.19
N GLN A 334 -18.85 -10.45 6.48
CA GLN A 334 -20.20 -10.54 7.04
C GLN A 334 -20.42 -9.42 8.07
N ARG A 335 -21.69 -9.04 8.25
CA ARG A 335 -22.13 -8.11 9.30
C ARG A 335 -22.20 -8.83 10.67
N PRO A 336 -22.07 -8.12 11.80
CA PRO A 336 -21.76 -6.69 11.90
C PRO A 336 -20.33 -6.41 11.44
N TYR A 337 -20.18 -5.29 10.73
CA TYR A 337 -18.88 -4.81 10.26
C TYR A 337 -18.02 -4.35 11.43
N VAL A 338 -16.71 -4.57 11.33
CA VAL A 338 -15.73 -4.22 12.36
C VAL A 338 -14.39 -3.87 11.72
N THR A 339 -13.66 -2.94 12.34
CA THR A 339 -12.24 -2.77 12.02
C THR A 339 -11.44 -3.91 12.62
N THR A 340 -10.59 -4.51 11.81
CA THR A 340 -9.67 -5.59 12.17
C THR A 340 -8.25 -5.14 11.84
N LEU A 341 -7.39 -5.15 12.86
CA LEU A 341 -5.95 -5.01 12.72
C LEU A 341 -5.29 -6.40 12.82
N ILE A 342 -4.48 -6.74 11.84
CA ILE A 342 -3.68 -7.97 11.83
C ILE A 342 -2.19 -7.65 11.71
N TYR A 343 -1.37 -8.56 12.18
CA TYR A 343 0.07 -8.59 11.95
C TYR A 343 0.44 -9.86 11.19
N LEU A 344 1.00 -9.69 10.00
CA LEU A 344 1.62 -10.74 9.21
C LEU A 344 3.06 -10.90 9.68
N GLN A 345 3.29 -11.86 10.57
CA GLN A 345 4.61 -12.16 11.11
C GLN A 345 5.38 -13.04 10.13
N ARG A 346 6.55 -12.61 9.69
CA ARG A 346 7.40 -13.41 8.81
C ARG A 346 7.88 -14.68 9.54
N VAL A 347 7.75 -15.82 8.88
CA VAL A 347 8.32 -17.09 9.33
C VAL A 347 9.84 -17.08 9.01
N PRO A 348 10.71 -17.44 9.98
CA PRO A 348 12.15 -17.49 9.79
C PRO A 348 12.61 -18.31 8.58
#